data_AF-A0A811NCT3-F1
#
_entry.id   AF-A0A811NCT3-F1
#
_cell.length_a   1.000
_cell.length_b   1.000
_cell.length_c   1.000
_cell.angle_alpha   90.00
_cell.angle_beta   90.00
_cell.angle_gamma   90.00
#
_symmetry.space_group_name_H-M   'P 1'
#
loop_
_entity.id
_entity.type
_entity.pdbx_description
1 polymer ?
#
loop_
_entity_poly.entity_id
_entity_poly.type
_entity_poly.pdbx_seq_one_letter_code
_entity_poly.pdbx_strand_id
1 'polypeptide(L)'
;MAVQRGLFAPRRGDVVLASAPKCGTTWLKALAFATMARGAHPPAHDAAHPLLRLNPHDCVPFMEKLFAEGWGSRVDALPSPRLMATHMHHALLPASIAANPDCCKIVYICRDPKDMVVSMCHFGRRMQPSLSFLDVLEPACDGSGLSGPILDHVLGYWNASKASPETVLFLRSEHMLRDPAGGTRKLAQFIGQPFSEDEEAAGVVTDIVTLCSFEKMRNLDVNRPAGSSSASPVGVVLEGTFANDSYFRRGEAGDWANHMAPEMAGRLDAVMEEKLRGSGLSCSRES
;
A
#
# COMPACT_ATOMS: atom_id res chain seq x y z
N MET A 1 7.04 -17.26 -2.44
CA MET A 1 6.41 -18.08 -1.39
C MET A 1 4.91 -18.04 -1.59
N ALA A 2 4.29 -19.16 -1.98
CA ALA A 2 2.83 -19.24 -1.99
C ALA A 2 2.35 -19.34 -0.54
N VAL A 3 1.38 -18.52 -0.12
CA VAL A 3 0.62 -18.83 1.11
C VAL A 3 0.06 -20.25 0.91
N GLN A 4 0.38 -21.18 1.80
CA GLN A 4 -0.20 -22.52 1.73
C GLN A 4 -1.72 -22.38 1.65
N ARG A 5 -2.30 -22.98 0.59
CA ARG A 5 -3.66 -22.77 0.07
C ARG A 5 -4.81 -23.10 1.06
N GLY A 6 -4.55 -23.29 2.35
CA GLY A 6 -5.53 -23.60 3.39
C GLY A 6 -5.37 -22.87 4.73
N LEU A 7 -4.46 -21.90 4.87
CA LEU A 7 -4.17 -21.26 6.17
C LEU A 7 -4.96 -19.96 6.46
N PHE A 8 -5.73 -19.44 5.50
CA PHE A 8 -6.50 -18.21 5.69
C PHE A 8 -7.99 -18.47 5.51
N ALA A 9 -8.76 -18.31 6.59
CA ALA A 9 -10.21 -18.30 6.54
C ALA A 9 -10.70 -16.85 6.63
N PRO A 10 -11.21 -16.24 5.54
CA PRO A 10 -11.72 -14.87 5.57
C PRO A 10 -12.94 -14.76 6.50
N ARG A 11 -13.04 -13.62 7.19
CA ARG A 11 -14.18 -13.25 8.04
C ARG A 11 -14.92 -12.10 7.42
N ARG A 12 -16.22 -12.00 7.69
CA ARG A 12 -17.03 -10.88 7.20
C ARG A 12 -16.45 -9.54 7.62
N GLY A 13 -16.20 -8.69 6.63
CA GLY A 13 -15.64 -7.35 6.80
C GLY A 13 -14.12 -7.31 6.74
N ASP A 14 -13.42 -8.43 6.56
CA ASP A 14 -11.98 -8.43 6.35
C ASP A 14 -11.60 -7.58 5.13
N VAL A 15 -10.48 -6.86 5.24
CA VAL A 15 -9.94 -6.02 4.16
C VAL A 15 -8.47 -6.36 3.93
N VAL A 16 -8.13 -6.67 2.69
CA VAL A 16 -6.76 -6.90 2.23
C VAL A 16 -6.30 -5.73 1.36
N LEU A 17 -5.30 -5.00 1.84
CA LEU A 17 -4.65 -3.92 1.12
C LEU A 17 -3.52 -4.48 0.27
N ALA A 18 -3.67 -4.39 -1.05
CA ALA A 18 -2.71 -4.93 -2.00
C ALA A 18 -1.99 -3.81 -2.78
N SER A 19 -0.72 -4.03 -3.10
CA SER A 19 0.05 -3.15 -3.99
C SER A 19 1.32 -3.84 -4.43
N ALA A 20 1.87 -3.50 -5.58
CA ALA A 20 3.29 -3.76 -5.80
C ALA A 20 4.12 -2.91 -4.79
N PRO A 21 5.30 -3.36 -4.36
CA PRO A 21 6.14 -2.57 -3.46
C PRO A 21 6.38 -1.17 -4.02
N LYS A 22 6.38 -0.17 -3.14
CA LYS A 22 6.63 1.25 -3.46
C LYS A 22 5.54 1.96 -4.28
N CYS A 23 4.36 1.36 -4.43
CA CYS A 23 3.17 1.96 -5.06
C CYS A 23 2.18 2.63 -4.08
N GLY A 24 2.62 3.05 -2.89
CA GLY A 24 1.78 3.80 -1.95
C GLY A 24 1.22 3.00 -0.75
N THR A 25 1.77 1.81 -0.49
CA THR A 25 1.30 0.89 0.56
C THR A 25 1.25 1.51 1.95
N THR A 26 2.30 2.23 2.38
CA THR A 26 2.36 2.87 3.69
C THR A 26 1.21 3.86 3.90
N TRP A 27 0.91 4.64 2.86
CA TRP A 27 -0.16 5.62 2.89
C TRP A 27 -1.55 4.96 2.86
N LEU A 28 -1.73 3.94 2.02
CA LEU A 28 -2.97 3.17 1.99
C LEU A 28 -3.24 2.48 3.34
N LYS A 29 -2.21 1.91 3.99
CA LYS A 29 -2.31 1.33 5.34
C LYS A 29 -2.77 2.37 6.35
N ALA A 30 -2.16 3.56 6.35
CA ALA A 30 -2.53 4.63 7.26
C ALA A 30 -3.99 5.07 7.07
N LEU A 31 -4.40 5.35 5.82
CA LEU A 31 -5.76 5.76 5.49
C LEU A 31 -6.79 4.69 5.87
N ALA A 32 -6.59 3.44 5.43
CA ALA A 32 -7.53 2.36 5.74
C ALA A 32 -7.62 2.09 7.25
N PHE A 33 -6.49 2.12 7.97
CA PHE A 33 -6.49 1.96 9.42
C PHE A 33 -7.25 3.09 10.11
N ALA A 34 -6.93 4.34 9.80
CA ALA A 34 -7.60 5.50 10.38
C ALA A 34 -9.10 5.49 10.08
N THR A 35 -9.50 5.14 8.85
CA THR A 35 -10.91 4.98 8.49
C THR A 35 -11.59 3.88 9.30
N MET A 36 -11.02 2.67 9.37
CA MET A 36 -11.66 1.54 10.06
C MET A 36 -11.67 1.69 11.57
N ALA A 37 -10.68 2.37 12.14
CA ALA A 37 -10.52 2.54 13.57
C ALA A 37 -11.15 3.83 14.11
N ARG A 38 -11.68 4.73 13.27
CA ARG A 38 -12.11 6.10 13.66
C ARG A 38 -13.09 6.16 14.84
N GLY A 39 -13.94 5.16 15.02
CA GLY A 39 -14.85 5.10 16.17
C GLY A 39 -14.14 4.79 17.50
N ALA A 40 -13.09 3.97 17.46
CA ALA A 40 -12.26 3.62 18.63
C ALA A 40 -11.13 4.63 18.85
N HIS A 41 -10.62 5.21 17.77
CA HIS A 41 -9.50 6.15 17.72
C HIS A 41 -9.87 7.36 16.85
N PRO A 42 -10.57 8.36 17.41
CA PRO A 42 -10.95 9.56 16.66
C PRO A 42 -9.72 10.31 16.10
N PRO A 43 -9.70 10.68 14.81
CA PRO A 43 -8.51 11.18 14.12
C PRO A 43 -7.99 12.55 14.59
N ALA A 44 -8.87 13.42 15.11
CA ALA A 44 -8.51 14.78 15.57
C ALA A 44 -8.20 14.87 17.07
N HIS A 45 -8.77 13.99 17.89
CA HIS A 45 -8.83 14.18 19.34
C HIS A 45 -8.10 13.11 20.15
N ASP A 46 -7.68 12.01 19.52
CA ASP A 46 -6.93 10.96 20.19
C ASP A 46 -5.41 11.25 20.13
N ALA A 47 -4.87 11.88 21.16
CA ALA A 47 -3.42 12.06 21.31
C ALA A 47 -2.66 10.73 21.39
N ALA A 48 -3.34 9.63 21.73
CA ALA A 48 -2.81 8.27 21.77
C ALA A 48 -3.14 7.47 20.50
N HIS A 49 -3.63 8.13 19.43
CA HIS A 49 -3.96 7.48 18.17
C HIS A 49 -2.78 6.61 17.70
N PRO A 50 -3.00 5.33 17.35
CA PRO A 50 -1.90 4.41 17.01
C PRO A 50 -0.93 4.95 15.95
N LEU A 51 -1.45 5.58 14.89
CA LEU A 51 -0.63 6.20 13.83
C LEU A 51 0.25 7.38 14.27
N LEU A 52 0.09 7.93 15.48
CA LEU A 52 0.99 8.96 16.02
C LEU A 52 2.22 8.36 16.71
N ARG A 53 2.18 7.07 17.06
CA ARG A 53 3.20 6.38 17.88
C ARG A 53 3.73 5.08 17.26
N LEU A 54 3.07 4.56 16.23
CA LEU A 54 3.44 3.36 15.49
C LEU A 54 3.59 3.70 14.01
N ASN A 55 4.46 2.97 13.32
CA ASN A 55 4.50 3.06 11.87
C ASN A 55 3.24 2.40 11.27
N PRO A 56 2.67 2.89 10.15
CA PRO A 56 1.51 2.24 9.52
C PRO A 56 1.71 0.75 9.20
N HIS A 57 2.96 0.31 8.99
CA HIS A 57 3.29 -1.10 8.79
C HIS A 57 3.14 -1.96 10.05
N ASP A 58 3.20 -1.37 11.25
CA ASP A 58 2.95 -2.05 12.52
C ASP A 58 1.45 -2.13 12.83
N CYS A 59 0.67 -1.14 12.37
CA CYS A 59 -0.80 -1.13 12.52
C CYS A 59 -1.50 -2.14 11.59
N VAL A 60 -0.92 -2.40 10.41
CA VAL A 60 -1.50 -3.29 9.39
C VAL A 60 -0.47 -4.31 8.94
N PRO A 61 -0.51 -5.56 9.47
CA PRO A 61 0.51 -6.55 9.19
C PRO A 61 0.44 -7.09 7.76
N PHE A 62 1.58 -7.55 7.24
CA PHE A 62 1.66 -8.22 5.94
C PHE A 62 1.33 -9.71 6.06
N MET A 63 0.45 -10.20 5.18
CA MET A 63 0.05 -11.61 5.14
C MET A 63 1.24 -12.54 4.95
N GLU A 64 2.14 -12.22 4.02
CA GLU A 64 3.36 -12.97 3.73
C GLU A 64 4.19 -13.21 4.98
N LYS A 65 4.35 -12.16 5.80
CA LYS A 65 5.15 -12.21 7.03
C LYS A 65 4.45 -13.08 8.08
N LEU A 66 3.14 -12.86 8.26
CA LEU A 66 2.33 -13.65 9.20
C LEU A 66 2.35 -15.15 8.86
N PHE A 67 2.28 -15.51 7.57
CA PHE A 67 2.31 -16.92 7.17
C PHE A 67 3.72 -17.51 7.19
N ALA A 68 4.75 -16.78 6.76
CA ALA A 68 6.14 -17.26 6.77
C ALA A 68 6.66 -17.52 8.19
N GLU A 69 6.24 -16.71 9.17
CA GLU A 69 6.63 -16.86 10.57
C GLU A 69 5.81 -17.95 11.31
N GLY A 70 4.89 -18.63 10.63
CA GLY A 70 4.00 -19.63 11.25
C GLY A 70 2.93 -18.99 12.15
N TRP A 71 2.69 -17.69 12.02
CA TRP A 71 1.77 -16.90 12.84
C TRP A 71 0.33 -16.92 12.30
N GLY A 72 -0.07 -17.95 11.57
CA GLY A 72 -1.47 -18.13 11.13
C GLY A 72 -2.46 -18.00 12.29
N SER A 73 -2.12 -18.56 13.46
CA SER A 73 -2.90 -18.44 14.69
C SER A 73 -3.00 -17.01 15.22
N ARG A 74 -2.03 -16.13 14.96
CA ARG A 74 -2.11 -14.71 15.33
C ARG A 74 -3.06 -13.95 14.42
N VAL A 75 -3.13 -14.30 13.13
CA VAL A 75 -4.15 -13.74 12.22
C VAL A 75 -5.55 -14.09 12.71
N ASP A 76 -5.71 -15.27 13.31
CA ASP A 76 -6.97 -15.66 13.91
C ASP A 76 -7.26 -14.98 15.26
N ALA A 77 -6.23 -14.61 16.02
CA ALA A 77 -6.38 -13.87 17.26
C ALA A 77 -6.70 -12.38 17.06
N LEU A 78 -6.50 -11.82 15.86
CA LEU A 78 -6.85 -10.43 15.57
C LEU A 78 -8.36 -10.19 15.68
N PRO A 79 -8.78 -9.03 16.22
CA PRO A 79 -10.20 -8.66 16.26
C PRO A 79 -10.74 -8.47 14.85
N SER A 80 -12.01 -8.82 14.66
CA SER A 80 -12.73 -8.59 13.41
C SER A 80 -13.38 -7.18 13.40
N PRO A 81 -13.51 -6.53 12.23
CA PRO A 81 -12.93 -6.92 10.94
C PRO A 81 -11.41 -6.79 10.92
N ARG A 82 -10.70 -7.71 10.25
CA ARG A 82 -9.24 -7.66 10.15
C ARG A 82 -8.80 -6.80 8.99
N LEU A 83 -7.79 -5.97 9.22
CA LEU A 83 -7.10 -5.20 8.20
C LEU A 83 -5.69 -5.76 8.01
N MET A 84 -5.38 -6.22 6.80
CA MET A 84 -4.10 -6.84 6.45
C MET A 84 -3.58 -6.27 5.14
N ALA A 85 -2.31 -6.49 4.83
CA ALA A 85 -1.71 -6.08 3.57
C ALA A 85 -0.94 -7.19 2.87
N THR A 86 -0.70 -7.01 1.57
CA THR A 86 0.06 -7.96 0.76
C THR A 86 0.75 -7.27 -0.44
N HIS A 87 1.88 -7.83 -0.84
CA HIS A 87 2.60 -7.58 -2.08
C HIS A 87 2.56 -8.79 -3.04
N MET A 88 1.69 -9.77 -2.76
CA MET A 88 1.49 -10.90 -3.66
C MET A 88 0.71 -10.48 -4.90
N HIS A 89 1.01 -11.15 -6.01
CA HIS A 89 0.15 -11.13 -7.19
C HIS A 89 -1.25 -11.65 -6.83
N HIS A 90 -2.29 -11.11 -7.47
CA HIS A 90 -3.67 -11.53 -7.25
C HIS A 90 -3.85 -13.06 -7.37
N ALA A 91 -3.20 -13.69 -8.35
CA ALA A 91 -3.26 -15.13 -8.59
C ALA A 91 -2.62 -16.00 -7.48
N LEU A 92 -1.83 -15.39 -6.59
CA LEU A 92 -1.16 -16.06 -5.48
C LEU A 92 -1.89 -15.87 -4.13
N LEU A 93 -2.95 -15.05 -4.11
CA LEU A 93 -3.77 -14.89 -2.92
C LEU A 93 -4.44 -16.21 -2.52
N PRO A 94 -4.74 -16.43 -1.22
CA PRO A 94 -5.50 -17.59 -0.79
C PRO A 94 -6.82 -17.73 -1.56
N ALA A 95 -7.07 -18.91 -2.14
CA ALA A 95 -8.28 -19.18 -2.92
C ALA A 95 -9.56 -18.97 -2.11
N SER A 96 -9.48 -19.06 -0.77
CA SER A 96 -10.58 -18.75 0.14
C SER A 96 -11.08 -17.31 0.03
N ILE A 97 -10.23 -16.34 -0.33
CA ILE A 97 -10.66 -14.95 -0.56
C ILE A 97 -11.59 -14.89 -1.77
N ALA A 98 -11.17 -15.45 -2.90
CA ALA A 98 -11.98 -15.48 -4.12
C ALA A 98 -13.26 -16.33 -3.97
N ALA A 99 -13.21 -17.40 -3.16
CA ALA A 99 -14.37 -18.25 -2.89
C ALA A 99 -15.40 -17.62 -1.92
N ASN A 100 -15.05 -16.54 -1.21
CA ASN A 100 -15.91 -15.88 -0.22
C ASN A 100 -15.96 -14.36 -0.45
N PRO A 101 -16.50 -13.90 -1.61
CA PRO A 101 -16.49 -12.48 -1.99
C PRO A 101 -17.24 -11.58 -1.00
N ASP A 102 -18.28 -12.10 -0.34
CA ASP A 102 -19.04 -11.35 0.67
C ASP A 102 -18.30 -11.19 2.01
N CYS A 103 -17.23 -11.95 2.22
CA CYS A 103 -16.48 -11.93 3.47
C CYS A 103 -15.33 -10.94 3.43
N CYS A 104 -14.55 -10.93 2.35
CA CYS A 104 -13.28 -10.21 2.29
C CYS A 104 -13.23 -9.28 1.09
N LYS A 105 -12.87 -8.02 1.33
CA LYS A 105 -12.66 -7.01 0.28
C LYS A 105 -11.18 -6.80 0.02
N ILE A 106 -10.83 -6.51 -1.23
CA ILE A 106 -9.47 -6.19 -1.64
C ILE A 106 -9.42 -4.74 -2.09
N VAL A 107 -8.48 -3.97 -1.54
CA VAL A 107 -8.18 -2.62 -2.02
C VAL A 107 -6.77 -2.62 -2.60
N TYR A 108 -6.68 -2.49 -3.92
CA TYR A 108 -5.42 -2.39 -4.63
C TYR A 108 -5.05 -0.93 -4.88
N ILE A 109 -3.81 -0.53 -4.60
CA ILE A 109 -3.27 0.76 -5.02
C ILE A 109 -2.10 0.58 -5.99
N CYS A 110 -2.21 1.24 -7.15
CA CYS A 110 -1.15 1.33 -8.13
C CYS A 110 -0.51 2.72 -8.13
N ARG A 111 0.64 2.82 -8.78
CA ARG A 111 1.38 4.05 -9.04
C ARG A 111 1.99 3.95 -10.42
N ASP A 112 2.28 5.08 -11.06
CA ASP A 112 3.11 5.14 -12.27
C ASP A 112 4.39 4.32 -12.05
N PRO A 113 4.64 3.27 -12.86
CA PRO A 113 5.83 2.44 -12.76
C PRO A 113 7.14 3.24 -12.79
N LYS A 114 7.22 4.38 -13.48
CA LYS A 114 8.41 5.25 -13.48
C LYS A 114 8.69 5.81 -12.09
N ASP A 115 7.67 6.36 -11.43
CA ASP A 115 7.79 6.87 -10.05
C ASP A 115 8.07 5.74 -9.05
N MET A 116 7.49 4.56 -9.28
CA MET A 116 7.75 3.37 -8.48
C MET A 116 9.22 2.93 -8.60
N VAL A 117 9.80 2.87 -9.81
CA VAL A 117 11.22 2.52 -10.02
C VAL A 117 12.14 3.49 -9.28
N VAL A 118 11.90 4.79 -9.36
CA VAL A 118 12.66 5.79 -8.59
C VAL A 118 12.54 5.55 -7.09
N SER A 119 11.32 5.33 -6.61
CA SER A 119 11.05 5.03 -5.19
C SER A 119 11.76 3.77 -4.73
N MET A 120 11.79 2.73 -5.58
CA MET A 120 12.47 1.47 -5.32
C MET A 120 13.99 1.65 -5.29
N CYS A 121 14.57 2.40 -6.22
CA CYS A 121 16.01 2.66 -6.24
C CYS A 121 16.49 3.38 -4.98
N HIS A 122 15.79 4.46 -4.57
CA HIS A 122 16.13 5.14 -3.33
C HIS A 122 15.97 4.28 -2.09
N PHE A 123 14.93 3.44 -2.05
CA PHE A 123 14.71 2.51 -0.95
C PHE A 123 15.79 1.42 -0.91
N GLY A 124 16.13 0.85 -2.06
CA GLY A 124 17.20 -0.14 -2.21
C GLY A 124 18.56 0.39 -1.78
N ARG A 125 18.87 1.65 -2.10
CA ARG A 125 20.10 2.33 -1.66
C ARG A 125 20.22 2.49 -0.14
N ARG A 126 19.12 2.42 0.62
CA ARG A 126 19.19 2.39 2.09
C ARG A 126 19.78 1.07 2.61
N MET A 127 19.61 -0.02 1.87
CA MET A 127 20.19 -1.34 2.21
C MET A 127 21.55 -1.57 1.54
N GLN A 128 21.63 -1.22 0.26
CA GLN A 128 22.82 -1.40 -0.57
C GLN A 128 23.18 -0.05 -1.19
N PRO A 129 24.02 0.78 -0.52
CA PRO A 129 24.35 2.12 -0.99
C PRO A 129 24.94 2.17 -2.41
N SER A 130 25.57 1.09 -2.85
CA SER A 130 26.15 0.95 -4.19
C SER A 130 25.12 0.63 -5.29
N LEU A 131 23.84 0.43 -4.98
CA LEU A 131 22.81 0.07 -5.96
C LEU A 131 22.65 1.18 -7.02
N SER A 132 22.92 0.84 -8.27
CA SER A 132 22.77 1.77 -9.37
C SER A 132 21.30 1.91 -9.78
N PHE A 133 20.98 2.97 -10.52
CA PHE A 133 19.61 3.13 -11.02
C PHE A 133 19.26 2.06 -12.07
N LEU A 134 20.23 1.66 -12.89
CA LEU A 134 20.05 0.63 -13.91
C LEU A 134 19.78 -0.75 -13.30
N ASP A 135 20.38 -1.07 -12.15
CA ASP A 135 20.12 -2.32 -11.43
C ASP A 135 18.64 -2.47 -11.00
N VAL A 136 17.87 -1.38 -10.99
CA VAL A 136 16.43 -1.39 -10.69
C VAL A 136 15.59 -1.18 -11.94
N LEU A 137 16.05 -0.33 -12.87
CA LEU A 137 15.34 -0.07 -14.13
C LEU A 137 15.32 -1.29 -15.05
N GLU A 138 16.45 -1.97 -15.24
CA GLU A 138 16.55 -3.12 -16.15
C GLU A 138 15.58 -4.24 -15.73
N PRO A 139 15.56 -4.68 -14.44
CA PRO A 139 14.61 -5.69 -13.99
C PRO A 139 13.14 -5.25 -14.04
N ALA A 140 12.88 -3.95 -13.97
CA ALA A 140 11.54 -3.40 -14.11
C ALA A 140 11.04 -3.45 -15.57
N CYS A 141 11.94 -3.25 -16.53
CA CYS A 141 11.64 -3.33 -17.97
C CYS A 141 11.47 -4.77 -18.45
N ASP A 142 12.31 -5.71 -18.02
CA ASP A 142 12.25 -7.10 -18.46
C ASP A 142 11.30 -8.00 -17.62
N GLY A 143 10.84 -7.49 -16.47
CA GLY A 143 9.94 -8.18 -15.56
C GLY A 143 10.62 -9.11 -14.55
N SER A 144 11.96 -9.12 -14.47
CA SER A 144 12.75 -9.98 -13.58
C SER A 144 12.94 -9.44 -12.15
N GLY A 145 12.44 -8.22 -11.87
CA GLY A 145 12.60 -7.58 -10.56
C GLY A 145 11.89 -8.29 -9.39
N LEU A 146 12.25 -7.90 -8.16
CA LEU A 146 11.57 -8.37 -6.94
C LEU A 146 10.08 -8.00 -6.99
N SER A 147 9.20 -8.98 -6.76
CA SER A 147 7.74 -8.89 -6.99
C SER A 147 7.32 -8.73 -8.47
N GLY A 148 8.22 -8.96 -9.42
CA GLY A 148 7.98 -8.92 -10.86
C GLY A 148 7.20 -10.14 -11.39
N PRO A 149 6.67 -10.05 -12.62
CA PRO A 149 6.64 -8.85 -13.48
C PRO A 149 5.60 -7.83 -12.98
N ILE A 150 6.01 -6.58 -12.80
CA ILE A 150 5.21 -5.55 -12.09
C ILE A 150 3.92 -5.21 -12.87
N LEU A 151 4.00 -5.22 -14.21
CA LEU A 151 2.82 -4.94 -15.04
C LEU A 151 1.81 -6.09 -14.98
N ASP A 152 2.27 -7.34 -14.89
CA ASP A 152 1.38 -8.48 -14.66
C ASP A 152 0.74 -8.41 -13.28
N HIS A 153 1.48 -7.93 -12.27
CA HIS A 153 0.93 -7.66 -10.94
C HIS A 153 -0.21 -6.65 -11.00
N VAL A 154 0.01 -5.51 -11.66
CA VAL A 154 -1.02 -4.46 -11.81
C VAL A 154 -2.21 -4.96 -12.64
N LEU A 155 -1.96 -5.63 -13.76
CA LEU A 155 -3.01 -6.18 -14.64
C LEU A 155 -3.86 -7.23 -13.93
N GLY A 156 -3.27 -8.08 -13.08
CA GLY A 156 -4.01 -9.07 -12.31
C GLY A 156 -5.09 -8.43 -11.45
N TYR A 157 -4.74 -7.40 -10.68
CA TYR A 157 -5.70 -6.67 -9.85
C TYR A 157 -6.65 -5.78 -10.67
N TRP A 158 -6.18 -5.20 -11.79
CA TRP A 158 -7.04 -4.45 -12.70
C TRP A 158 -8.16 -5.31 -13.28
N ASN A 159 -7.81 -6.47 -13.82
CA ASN A 159 -8.78 -7.42 -14.37
C ASN A 159 -9.72 -7.96 -13.28
N ALA A 160 -9.22 -8.25 -12.07
CA ALA A 160 -10.05 -8.63 -10.94
C ALA A 160 -11.06 -7.53 -10.56
N SER A 161 -10.64 -6.27 -10.55
CA SER A 161 -11.55 -5.14 -10.27
C SER A 161 -12.64 -4.94 -11.32
N LYS A 162 -12.36 -5.26 -12.59
CA LYS A 162 -13.40 -5.25 -13.63
C LYS A 162 -14.36 -6.43 -13.52
N ALA A 163 -13.86 -7.61 -13.13
CA ALA A 163 -14.67 -8.81 -13.01
C ALA A 163 -15.57 -8.79 -11.76
N SER A 164 -15.08 -8.20 -10.66
CA SER A 164 -15.72 -8.22 -9.34
C SER A 164 -15.56 -6.86 -8.62
N PRO A 165 -16.18 -5.79 -9.14
CA PRO A 165 -16.02 -4.42 -8.61
C PRO A 165 -16.55 -4.23 -7.18
N GLU A 166 -17.43 -5.11 -6.71
CA GLU A 166 -17.91 -5.17 -5.32
C GLU A 166 -16.90 -5.78 -4.34
N THR A 167 -15.96 -6.59 -4.86
CA THR A 167 -14.96 -7.33 -4.09
C THR A 167 -13.57 -6.72 -4.19
N VAL A 168 -13.23 -6.10 -5.33
CA VAL A 168 -11.91 -5.52 -5.61
C VAL A 168 -12.01 -4.06 -6.04
N LEU A 169 -11.49 -3.15 -5.20
CA LEU A 169 -11.33 -1.73 -5.52
C LEU A 169 -9.93 -1.47 -6.05
N PHE A 170 -9.85 -0.88 -7.25
CA PHE A 170 -8.60 -0.41 -7.83
C PHE A 170 -8.45 1.10 -7.65
N LEU A 171 -7.36 1.52 -7.00
CA LEU A 171 -6.99 2.92 -6.75
C LEU A 171 -5.69 3.28 -7.45
N ARG A 172 -5.56 4.55 -7.84
CA ARG A 172 -4.33 5.15 -8.36
C ARG A 172 -3.80 6.15 -7.35
N SER A 173 -2.53 6.04 -7.01
CA SER A 173 -1.85 6.96 -6.08
C SER A 173 -1.96 8.41 -6.56
N GLU A 174 -1.83 8.66 -7.86
CA GLU A 174 -1.86 10.00 -8.46
C GLU A 174 -3.25 10.64 -8.38
N HIS A 175 -4.32 9.83 -8.37
CA HIS A 175 -5.70 10.33 -8.24
C HIS A 175 -5.98 10.63 -6.78
N MET A 176 -5.56 9.73 -5.89
CA MET A 176 -5.64 9.91 -4.44
C MET A 176 -4.86 11.15 -4.00
N LEU A 177 -3.68 11.44 -4.57
CA LEU A 177 -2.90 12.64 -4.24
C LEU A 177 -3.58 13.94 -4.72
N ARG A 178 -4.34 13.88 -5.82
CA ARG A 178 -5.09 15.03 -6.35
C ARG A 178 -6.34 15.35 -5.52
N ASP A 179 -7.06 14.31 -5.08
CA ASP A 179 -8.21 14.44 -4.19
C ASP A 179 -8.15 13.39 -3.06
N PRO A 180 -7.37 13.66 -1.99
CA PRO A 180 -7.24 12.72 -0.88
C PRO A 180 -8.56 12.48 -0.14
N ALA A 181 -9.42 13.50 -0.05
CA ALA A 181 -10.68 13.39 0.65
C ALA A 181 -11.68 12.53 -0.14
N GLY A 182 -11.84 12.76 -1.43
CA GLY A 182 -12.66 11.90 -2.30
C GLY A 182 -12.13 10.48 -2.38
N GLY A 183 -10.82 10.29 -2.44
CA GLY A 183 -10.18 8.96 -2.35
C GLY A 183 -10.50 8.23 -1.04
N THR A 184 -10.45 8.95 0.08
CA THR A 184 -10.78 8.41 1.42
C THR A 184 -12.26 8.05 1.53
N ARG A 185 -13.17 8.88 0.99
CA ARG A 185 -14.61 8.56 0.92
C ARG A 185 -14.87 7.31 0.10
N LYS A 186 -14.24 7.21 -1.08
CA LYS A 186 -14.36 6.04 -1.95
C LYS A 186 -13.88 4.77 -1.26
N LEU A 187 -12.75 4.85 -0.54
CA LEU A 187 -12.23 3.76 0.28
C LEU A 187 -13.24 3.35 1.36
N ALA A 188 -13.72 4.30 2.16
CA ALA A 188 -14.65 4.08 3.25
C ALA A 188 -15.98 3.45 2.78
N GLN A 189 -16.55 3.98 1.69
CA GLN A 189 -17.75 3.44 1.07
C GLN A 189 -17.52 2.01 0.59
N PHE A 190 -16.41 1.77 -0.10
CA PHE A 190 -16.10 0.45 -0.63
C PHE A 190 -15.92 -0.60 0.48
N ILE A 191 -15.22 -0.29 1.58
CA ILE A 191 -15.04 -1.24 2.69
C ILE A 191 -16.31 -1.43 3.53
N GLY A 192 -17.41 -0.73 3.22
CA GLY A 192 -18.69 -0.86 3.90
C GLY A 192 -18.82 -0.02 5.18
N GLN A 193 -18.02 1.04 5.30
CA GLN A 193 -18.07 1.99 6.40
C GLN A 193 -18.13 3.44 5.87
N PRO A 194 -19.14 3.80 5.06
CA PRO A 194 -19.27 5.17 4.56
C PRO A 194 -19.33 6.17 5.72
N PHE A 195 -18.87 7.39 5.48
CA PHE A 195 -19.00 8.46 6.46
C PHE A 195 -20.46 8.91 6.55
N SER A 196 -20.96 9.13 7.76
CA SER A 196 -22.29 9.72 7.97
C SER A 196 -22.29 11.22 7.64
N GLU A 197 -23.48 11.81 7.48
CA GLU A 197 -23.62 13.26 7.31
C GLU A 197 -23.01 14.04 8.48
N ASP A 198 -23.16 13.52 9.71
CA ASP A 198 -22.55 14.11 10.91
C ASP A 198 -21.02 14.01 10.89
N GLU A 199 -20.45 12.87 10.45
CA GLU A 199 -18.99 12.71 10.30
C GLU A 199 -18.43 13.66 9.23
N GLU A 200 -19.16 13.84 8.13
CA GLU A 200 -18.80 14.78 7.07
C GLU A 200 -18.87 16.23 7.57
N ALA A 201 -19.95 16.60 8.27
CA ALA A 201 -20.13 17.94 8.84
C ALA A 201 -19.09 18.25 9.93
N ALA A 202 -18.70 17.25 10.72
CA ALA A 202 -17.65 17.36 11.74
C ALA A 202 -16.23 17.38 11.15
N GLY A 203 -16.05 17.16 9.84
CA GLY A 203 -14.74 17.21 9.18
C GLY A 203 -13.87 15.97 9.38
N VAL A 204 -14.45 14.84 9.78
CA VAL A 204 -13.71 13.59 10.09
C VAL A 204 -12.86 13.12 8.91
N VAL A 205 -13.35 13.27 7.67
CA VAL A 205 -12.60 12.93 6.46
C VAL A 205 -11.33 13.77 6.34
N THR A 206 -11.45 15.08 6.58
CA THR A 206 -10.32 16.03 6.55
C THR A 206 -9.30 15.70 7.64
N ASP A 207 -9.77 15.30 8.82
CA ASP A 207 -8.89 14.91 9.93
C ASP A 207 -8.12 13.62 9.62
N ILE A 208 -8.77 12.62 9.03
CA ILE A 208 -8.11 11.38 8.56
C ILE A 208 -7.04 11.71 7.52
N VAL A 209 -7.38 12.51 6.51
CA VAL A 209 -6.45 12.93 5.45
C VAL A 209 -5.26 13.67 6.06
N THR A 210 -5.50 14.57 7.02
CA THR A 210 -4.46 15.34 7.70
C THR A 210 -3.56 14.43 8.53
N LEU A 211 -4.15 13.54 9.33
CA LEU A 211 -3.45 12.53 10.14
C LEU A 211 -2.54 11.64 9.28
N CYS A 212 -3.06 11.21 8.13
CA CYS A 212 -2.37 10.33 7.19
C CYS A 212 -1.59 11.09 6.12
N SER A 213 -1.39 12.40 6.25
CA SER A 213 -0.62 13.19 5.29
C SER A 213 0.85 12.80 5.33
N PHE A 214 1.52 12.89 4.17
CA PHE A 214 2.94 12.58 4.07
C PHE A 214 3.78 13.39 5.07
N GLU A 215 3.56 14.70 5.11
CA GLU A 215 4.28 15.61 6.01
C GLU A 215 4.05 15.28 7.47
N LYS A 216 2.81 14.99 7.89
CA LYS A 216 2.54 14.65 9.29
C LYS A 216 3.21 13.33 9.66
N MET A 217 2.99 12.27 8.88
CA MET A 217 3.57 10.95 9.19
C MET A 217 5.09 10.95 9.19
N ARG A 218 5.73 11.60 8.22
CA ARG A 218 7.19 11.71 8.12
C ARG A 218 7.81 12.39 9.34
N ASN A 219 7.11 13.37 9.92
CA ASN A 219 7.62 14.19 11.02
C ASN A 219 7.29 13.62 12.41
N LEU A 220 6.68 12.44 12.52
CA LEU A 220 6.48 11.78 13.81
C LEU A 220 7.80 11.16 14.31
N ASP A 221 8.02 11.18 15.63
CA ASP A 221 9.26 10.68 16.23
C ASP A 221 9.52 9.20 15.93
N VAL A 222 8.46 8.37 15.88
CA VAL A 222 8.57 6.95 15.50
C VAL A 222 9.09 6.74 14.07
N ASN A 223 8.94 7.73 13.19
CA ASN A 223 9.32 7.66 11.78
C ASN A 223 10.61 8.45 11.47
N ARG A 224 11.20 9.11 12.47
CA ARG A 224 12.47 9.83 12.30
C ARG A 224 13.66 8.87 12.41
N PRO A 225 14.78 9.15 11.74
CA PRO A 225 16.00 8.36 11.88
C PRO A 225 16.41 8.28 13.37
N ALA A 226 16.95 7.14 13.78
CA ALA A 226 17.39 6.89 15.16
C ALA A 226 18.58 7.80 15.55
N GLY A 227 18.24 9.04 15.88
CA GLY A 227 19.07 10.11 16.44
C GLY A 227 18.25 11.05 17.35
N SER A 228 16.91 10.93 17.36
CA SER A 228 16.04 11.50 18.39
C SER A 228 15.18 10.39 19.01
N SER A 229 15.68 9.81 20.10
CA SER A 229 14.91 9.17 21.18
C SER A 229 13.61 8.46 20.81
N SER A 230 13.69 7.20 20.38
CA SER A 230 12.81 6.14 20.90
C SER A 230 13.38 4.77 20.55
N ALA A 231 13.78 4.04 21.60
CA ALA A 231 13.96 2.60 21.49
C ALA A 231 12.58 1.99 21.27
N SER A 232 12.40 1.26 20.15
CA SER A 232 11.24 0.39 20.00
C SER A 232 11.22 -0.61 21.18
N PRO A 233 10.13 -0.74 21.95
CA PRO A 233 10.07 -1.65 23.09
C PRO A 233 10.04 -3.14 22.66
N VAL A 234 10.03 -3.42 21.36
CA VAL A 234 10.08 -4.78 20.83
C VAL A 234 11.43 -4.96 20.13
N GLY A 235 12.44 -5.28 20.94
CA GLY A 235 13.79 -5.62 20.52
C GLY A 235 13.85 -6.93 19.76
N VAL A 236 13.34 -6.93 18.53
CA VAL A 236 13.68 -7.94 17.52
C VAL A 236 13.93 -7.22 16.19
N VAL A 237 15.18 -6.91 15.92
CA VAL A 237 15.63 -6.64 14.54
C VAL A 237 15.63 -8.01 13.84
N LEU A 238 14.48 -8.40 13.32
CA LEU A 238 14.40 -9.51 12.37
C LEU A 238 15.06 -9.06 11.07
N GLU A 239 15.83 -9.95 10.47
CA GLU A 239 16.35 -9.80 9.12
C GLU A 239 15.19 -9.40 8.19
N GLY A 240 15.19 -8.15 7.69
CA GLY A 240 14.09 -7.59 6.87
C GLY A 240 13.20 -6.52 7.52
N THR A 241 13.46 -6.05 8.75
CA THR A 241 12.85 -4.80 9.26
C THR A 241 13.66 -3.58 8.80
N PHE A 242 13.02 -2.73 7.99
CA PHE A 242 13.59 -1.47 7.53
C PHE A 242 13.41 -0.37 8.57
N ALA A 243 14.37 0.56 8.66
CA ALA A 243 14.21 1.76 9.47
C ALA A 243 12.99 2.56 8.99
N ASN A 244 12.16 3.04 9.91
CA ASN A 244 10.87 3.65 9.60
C ASN A 244 10.99 4.88 8.68
N ASP A 245 12.08 5.63 8.79
CA ASP A 245 12.36 6.80 7.94
C ASP A 245 12.55 6.41 6.45
N SER A 246 12.91 5.16 6.17
CA SER A 246 13.12 4.66 4.80
C SER A 246 11.81 4.59 4.00
N TYR A 247 10.65 4.60 4.66
CA TYR A 247 9.35 4.61 3.97
C TYR A 247 8.96 6.02 3.49
N PHE A 248 9.57 7.08 4.00
CA PHE A 248 9.18 8.48 3.73
C PHE A 248 10.26 9.23 2.95
N ARG A 249 10.03 9.45 1.64
CA ARG A 249 10.97 10.16 0.75
C ARG A 249 10.47 11.53 0.28
N ARG A 250 9.47 11.54 -0.60
CA ARG A 250 8.89 12.78 -1.16
C ARG A 250 7.37 12.84 -1.18
N GLY A 251 6.68 11.70 -1.25
CA GLY A 251 5.21 11.68 -1.23
C GLY A 251 4.53 12.30 -2.46
N GLU A 252 5.27 12.53 -3.55
CA GLU A 252 4.76 13.22 -4.74
C GLU A 252 4.68 12.31 -5.98
N ALA A 253 3.93 12.76 -6.99
CA ALA A 253 3.84 12.12 -8.30
C ALA A 253 4.63 12.91 -9.35
N GLY A 254 5.25 12.21 -10.30
CA GLY A 254 6.04 12.78 -11.39
C GLY A 254 7.50 13.07 -11.05
N ASP A 255 7.99 12.62 -9.89
CA ASP A 255 9.40 12.82 -9.50
C ASP A 255 10.36 12.02 -10.39
N TRP A 256 9.87 11.02 -11.12
CA TRP A 256 10.65 10.32 -12.13
C TRP A 256 11.33 11.24 -13.16
N ALA A 257 10.71 12.39 -13.48
CA ALA A 257 11.29 13.35 -14.42
C ALA A 257 12.61 13.97 -13.92
N ASN A 258 12.87 13.95 -12.60
CA ASN A 258 14.11 14.43 -12.00
C ASN A 258 15.23 13.38 -11.99
N HIS A 259 14.91 12.13 -12.31
CA HIS A 259 15.80 10.99 -12.10
C HIS A 259 16.04 10.14 -13.36
N MET A 260 15.10 10.16 -14.31
CA MET A 260 15.16 9.38 -15.54
C MET A 260 15.50 10.28 -16.72
N ALA A 261 16.50 9.87 -17.50
CA ALA A 261 16.70 10.44 -18.83
C ALA A 261 15.49 10.10 -19.73
N PRO A 262 15.15 10.94 -20.73
CA PRO A 262 14.03 10.70 -21.63
C PRO A 262 14.04 9.32 -22.29
N GLU A 263 15.21 8.80 -22.62
CA GLU A 263 15.38 7.47 -23.23
C GLU A 263 15.01 6.34 -22.27
N MET A 264 15.35 6.48 -20.98
CA MET A 264 14.99 5.52 -19.94
C MET A 264 13.48 5.52 -19.68
N ALA A 265 12.87 6.71 -19.62
CA ALA A 265 11.44 6.86 -19.44
C ALA A 265 10.69 6.28 -20.65
N GLY A 266 11.11 6.61 -21.87
CA GLY A 266 10.53 6.13 -23.12
C GLY A 266 10.59 4.61 -23.26
N ARG A 267 11.68 3.97 -22.81
CA ARG A 267 11.78 2.51 -22.79
C ARG A 267 10.74 1.88 -21.86
N LEU A 268 10.57 2.40 -20.65
CA LEU A 268 9.56 1.87 -19.72
C LEU A 268 8.14 2.16 -20.23
N ASP A 269 7.92 3.32 -20.86
CA ASP A 269 6.65 3.67 -21.50
C ASP A 269 6.29 2.68 -22.63
N ALA A 270 7.25 2.29 -23.48
CA ALA A 270 7.02 1.31 -24.53
C ALA A 270 6.63 -0.07 -23.97
N VAL A 271 7.32 -0.54 -22.92
CA VAL A 271 6.99 -1.81 -22.24
C VAL A 271 5.59 -1.75 -21.62
N MET A 272 5.24 -0.62 -20.99
CA MET A 272 3.91 -0.40 -20.43
C MET A 272 2.83 -0.40 -21.51
N GLU A 273 3.04 0.32 -22.60
CA GLU A 273 2.06 0.39 -23.69
C GLU A 273 1.82 -1.00 -24.30
N GLU A 274 2.89 -1.77 -24.54
CA GLU A 274 2.78 -3.14 -25.06
C GLU A 274 1.97 -4.03 -24.13
N LYS A 275 2.29 -4.04 -22.83
CA LYS A 275 1.64 -4.91 -21.84
C LYS A 275 0.20 -4.49 -21.52
N LEU A 276 -0.08 -3.19 -21.47
CA LEU A 276 -1.39 -2.66 -21.10
C LEU A 276 -2.34 -2.53 -22.30
N ARG A 277 -1.85 -2.76 -23.52
CA ARG A 277 -2.64 -2.67 -24.76
C ARG A 277 -3.93 -3.49 -24.64
N GLY A 278 -5.07 -2.85 -24.91
CA GLY A 278 -6.39 -3.50 -24.87
C GLY A 278 -6.93 -3.81 -23.47
N SER A 279 -6.17 -3.55 -22.39
CA SER A 279 -6.66 -3.77 -21.03
C SER A 279 -7.65 -2.69 -20.55
N GLY A 280 -7.61 -1.51 -21.17
CA GLY A 280 -8.33 -0.30 -20.73
C GLY A 280 -7.66 0.43 -19.57
N LEU A 281 -6.49 -0.03 -19.10
CA LEU A 281 -5.70 0.64 -18.08
C LEU A 281 -4.66 1.56 -18.73
N SER A 282 -4.60 2.81 -18.29
CA SER A 282 -3.48 3.71 -18.54
C SER A 282 -2.84 4.11 -17.22
N CYS A 283 -1.54 3.87 -17.08
CA CYS A 283 -0.77 4.24 -15.88
C CYS A 283 -0.09 5.62 -16.00
N SER A 284 -0.09 6.25 -17.17
CA SER A 284 0.46 7.59 -17.36
C SER A 284 -0.45 8.66 -16.76
N ARG A 285 0.12 9.83 -16.45
CA ARG A 285 -0.68 11.03 -16.16
C ARG A 285 -1.52 11.35 -17.38
N GLU A 286 -2.84 11.32 -17.21
CA GLU A 286 -3.73 12.03 -18.13
C GLU A 286 -3.35 13.52 -18.04
N SER A 287 -2.90 14.05 -19.17
CA SER A 287 -2.55 15.46 -19.36
C SER A 287 -3.76 16.37 -19.20
#